data_AF-A0A2R6AZF3-F1
#
_entry.id   AF-A0A2R6AZF3-F1
#
_cell.length_a   1.000
_cell.length_b   1.000
_cell.length_c   1.000
_cell.angle_alpha   90.00
_cell.angle_beta   90.00
_cell.angle_gamma   90.00
#
_symmetry.space_group_name_H-M   'P 1'
#
loop_
_entity.id
_entity.type
_entity.pdbx_description
1 polymer ?
#
loop_
_entity_poly.entity_id
_entity_poly.type
_entity_poly.pdbx_seq_one_letter_code
_entity_poly.pdbx_strand_id
1 'polypeptide(L)'
;MITLSGETEYYVAYPKRKSKVSLDEVDRIIVVAQNSLAEVEEQSDGHTIKLVFPDNFQAREFKEKLANYFPNWTMRKLVKKQ
;
A
#
# COMPACT_ATOMS: atom_id res chain seq x y z
N MET A 1 -12.73 -17.50 6.57
CA MET A 1 -12.76 -16.79 7.87
C MET A 1 -13.43 -15.46 7.63
N ILE A 2 -14.57 -15.20 8.27
CA ILE A 2 -15.27 -13.91 8.17
C ILE A 2 -14.89 -13.17 9.44
N THR A 3 -14.12 -12.09 9.33
CA THR A 3 -13.86 -11.20 10.46
C THR A 3 -15.16 -10.48 10.81
N LEU A 4 -15.82 -10.98 11.86
CA LEU A 4 -16.91 -10.35 12.58
C LEU A 4 -16.39 -9.11 13.30
N SER A 5 -16.33 -7.99 12.59
CA SER A 5 -16.27 -6.60 13.07
C SER A 5 -16.19 -5.77 11.80
N GLY A 6 -16.97 -4.71 11.63
CA GLY A 6 -16.98 -3.84 10.44
C GLY A 6 -15.67 -3.07 10.19
N GLU A 7 -14.55 -3.64 10.61
CA GLU A 7 -13.20 -3.12 10.49
C GLU A 7 -12.55 -3.69 9.23
N THR A 8 -12.47 -2.88 8.17
CA THR A 8 -11.68 -3.24 6.98
C THR A 8 -10.22 -2.90 7.25
N GLU A 9 -9.39 -3.93 7.29
CA GLU A 9 -7.94 -3.78 7.33
C GLU A 9 -7.46 -3.17 6.00
N TYR A 10 -6.61 -2.15 6.09
CA TYR A 10 -6.00 -1.54 4.93
C TYR A 10 -4.56 -1.15 5.23
N TYR A 11 -3.81 -0.90 4.19
CA TYR A 11 -2.41 -0.51 4.25
C TYR A 11 -2.28 0.85 3.58
N VAL A 12 -1.28 1.61 4.03
CA VAL A 12 -0.93 2.87 3.39
C VAL A 12 0.54 2.80 3.02
N ALA A 13 0.83 2.94 1.73
CA ALA A 13 2.16 3.11 1.20
C ALA A 13 2.45 4.60 1.02
N TYR A 14 3.59 5.07 1.53
CA TYR A 14 3.98 6.47 1.50
C TYR A 14 5.50 6.63 1.46
N PRO A 15 6.02 7.75 0.92
CA PRO A 15 7.45 8.02 0.93
C PRO A 15 7.92 8.40 2.33
N LYS A 16 9.08 7.88 2.75
CA LYS A 16 9.77 8.27 3.98
C LYS A 16 10.14 9.75 3.98
N ARG A 17 10.40 10.31 2.79
CA ARG A 17 10.68 11.75 2.55
C ARG A 17 10.11 12.17 1.20
N LYS A 18 9.13 13.09 1.20
CA LYS A 18 8.43 13.56 -0.02
C LYS A 18 9.37 14.17 -1.08
N SER A 19 10.48 14.79 -0.68
CA SER A 19 11.42 15.46 -1.60
C SER A 19 12.33 14.51 -2.40
N LYS A 20 12.22 13.19 -2.21
CA LYS A 20 13.12 12.19 -2.80
C LYS A 20 12.42 11.20 -3.74
N VAL A 21 11.16 11.45 -4.07
CA VAL A 21 10.33 10.51 -4.84
C VAL A 21 9.69 11.22 -6.02
N SER A 22 9.64 10.54 -7.18
CA SER A 22 8.94 11.04 -8.37
C SER A 22 7.50 10.57 -8.36
N LEU A 23 6.61 11.30 -9.04
CA LEU A 23 5.26 10.81 -9.33
C LEU A 23 5.30 9.51 -10.15
N ASP A 24 6.31 9.32 -11.01
CA ASP A 24 6.50 8.05 -11.73
C ASP A 24 6.72 6.84 -10.81
N GLU A 25 7.24 7.06 -9.59
CA GLU A 25 7.38 5.97 -8.62
C GLU A 25 6.01 5.53 -8.09
N VAL A 26 5.06 6.46 -7.96
CA VAL A 26 3.69 6.19 -7.52
C VAL A 26 3.04 5.21 -8.50
N ASP A 27 3.08 5.50 -9.80
CA ASP A 27 2.52 4.65 -10.85
C ASP A 27 3.12 3.25 -10.83
N ARG A 28 4.44 3.15 -10.67
CA ARG A 28 5.13 1.85 -10.59
C ARG A 28 4.74 1.08 -9.34
N ILE A 29 4.57 1.76 -8.20
CA ILE A 29 4.11 1.13 -6.96
C ILE A 29 2.67 0.63 -7.10
N ILE A 30 1.79 1.40 -7.75
CA ILE A 30 0.41 0.99 -8.06
C ILE A 30 0.41 -0.29 -8.89
N VAL A 31 1.20 -0.35 -9.97
CA VAL A 31 1.33 -1.55 -10.81
C VAL A 31 1.84 -2.75 -10.00
N VAL A 32 2.84 -2.56 -9.13
CA VAL A 32 3.34 -3.64 -8.27
C VAL A 32 2.29 -4.10 -7.26
N ALA A 33 1.49 -3.18 -6.72
CA ALA A 33 0.41 -3.49 -5.80
C ALA A 33 -0.71 -4.30 -6.47
N GLN A 34 -1.15 -3.89 -7.67
CA GLN A 34 -2.16 -4.59 -8.46
C GLN A 34 -1.69 -6.01 -8.85
N ASN A 35 -0.41 -6.18 -9.18
CA ASN A 35 0.17 -7.51 -9.43
C ASN A 35 0.19 -8.41 -8.19
N SER A 36 0.20 -7.81 -6.99
CA SER A 36 0.00 -8.51 -5.71
C SER A 36 -1.46 -8.53 -5.28
N LEU A 37 -2.40 -8.38 -6.22
CA LEU A 37 -3.86 -8.45 -6.03
C LEU A 37 -4.43 -7.39 -5.08
N ALA A 38 -3.72 -6.29 -4.85
CA ALA A 38 -4.24 -5.20 -4.03
C ALA A 38 -5.32 -4.40 -4.76
N GLU A 39 -6.40 -4.06 -4.07
CA GLU A 39 -7.23 -2.92 -4.44
C GLU A 39 -6.50 -1.63 -4.07
N VAL A 40 -6.48 -0.68 -5.01
CA VAL A 40 -5.71 0.55 -4.90
C VAL A 40 -6.65 1.75 -4.88
N GLU A 41 -6.46 2.63 -3.90
CA GLU A 41 -7.14 3.92 -3.81
C GLU A 41 -6.09 5.02 -3.65
N GLU A 42 -5.89 5.80 -4.70
CA GLU A 42 -4.98 6.95 -4.69
C GLU A 42 -5.55 8.07 -3.81
N GLN A 43 -4.72 8.60 -2.90
CA GLN A 43 -5.11 9.72 -2.06
C GLN A 43 -4.83 11.04 -2.78
N SER A 44 -5.60 12.08 -2.45
CA SER A 44 -5.54 13.40 -3.09
C SER A 44 -4.19 14.13 -2.95
N ASP A 45 -3.26 13.63 -2.14
CA ASP A 45 -1.92 14.21 -1.98
C ASP A 45 -0.90 13.73 -3.02
N GLY A 46 -1.29 12.78 -3.88
CA GLY A 46 -0.48 12.25 -4.99
C GLY A 46 0.75 11.45 -4.58
N HIS A 47 0.97 11.24 -3.28
CA HIS A 47 2.15 10.54 -2.75
C HIS A 47 1.77 9.43 -1.75
N THR A 48 0.50 9.33 -1.41
CA THR A 48 -0.02 8.33 -0.49
C THR A 48 -0.97 7.41 -1.22
N ILE A 49 -0.75 6.11 -1.08
CA ILE A 49 -1.53 5.07 -1.75
C ILE A 49 -2.16 4.20 -0.68
N LYS A 50 -3.50 4.12 -0.69
CA LYS A 50 -4.24 3.18 0.15
C LYS A 50 -4.35 1.85 -0.59
N LEU A 51 -4.07 0.77 0.13
CA LEU A 51 -3.97 -0.58 -0.41
C LEU A 51 -4.83 -1.52 0.45
N VAL A 52 -5.70 -2.30 -0.18
CA VAL A 52 -6.44 -3.38 0.48
C VAL A 52 -6.02 -4.69 -0.17
N PHE A 53 -5.49 -5.62 0.64
CA PHE A 53 -5.06 -6.92 0.14
C PHE A 53 -6.10 -7.99 0.46
N PRO A 54 -6.22 -9.03 -0.38
CA PRO A 54 -7.15 -10.14 -0.13
C PRO A 54 -6.74 -10.96 1.09
N ASP A 55 -5.44 -11.00 1.42
CA ASP A 55 -4.91 -11.72 2.57
C ASP A 55 -3.56 -11.13 3.05
N ASN A 56 -3.10 -11.63 4.20
CA ASN A 56 -1.83 -11.23 4.82
C ASN A 56 -0.59 -11.68 4.03
N PHE A 57 -0.69 -12.73 3.21
CA PHE A 57 0.41 -13.24 2.41
C PHE A 57 0.73 -12.24 1.29
N GLN A 58 -0.28 -11.79 0.55
CA GLN A 58 -0.14 -10.77 -0.48
C GLN A 58 0.37 -9.44 0.08
N ALA A 59 -0.14 -9.02 1.24
CA ALA A 59 0.35 -7.81 1.91
C ALA A 59 1.84 -7.92 2.28
N ARG A 60 2.29 -9.10 2.75
CA ARG A 60 3.70 -9.34 3.08
C ARG A 60 4.57 -9.37 1.83
N GLU A 61 4.15 -10.08 0.79
CA GLU A 61 4.88 -10.16 -0.47
C GLU A 61 5.06 -8.76 -1.09
N PHE A 62 4.01 -7.94 -1.10
CA PHE A 62 4.10 -6.56 -1.54
C PHE A 62 5.04 -5.74 -0.67
N LYS A 63 5.01 -5.90 0.66
CA LYS A 63 5.92 -5.19 1.58
C LYS A 63 7.39 -5.47 1.26
N GLU A 64 7.72 -6.72 0.94
CA GLU A 64 9.07 -7.15 0.57
C GLU A 64 9.47 -6.55 -0.79
N LYS A 65 8.59 -6.58 -1.80
CA LYS A 65 8.80 -5.91 -3.09
C LYS A 65 8.98 -4.40 -2.94
N LEU A 66 8.16 -3.75 -2.12
CA LEU A 66 8.22 -2.31 -1.86
C LEU A 66 9.58 -1.92 -1.24
N ALA A 67 10.05 -2.68 -0.26
CA ALA A 67 11.35 -2.43 0.36
C ALA A 67 12.54 -2.62 -0.61
N ASN A 68 12.43 -3.60 -1.52
CA ASN A 68 13.49 -3.93 -2.48
C ASN A 68 13.54 -2.95 -3.66
N TYR A 69 12.39 -2.63 -4.26
CA TYR A 69 12.32 -1.82 -5.48
C TYR A 69 12.22 -0.32 -5.18
N PHE A 70 11.66 0.06 -4.03
CA PHE A 70 11.38 1.44 -3.66
C PHE A 70 11.87 1.72 -2.22
N PRO A 71 13.20 1.76 -1.98
CA PRO A 71 13.76 1.84 -0.63
C PRO A 71 13.41 3.15 0.12
N ASN A 72 13.00 4.20 -0.60
CA ASN A 72 12.51 5.45 -0.03
C ASN A 72 11.04 5.40 0.39
N TRP A 73 10.34 4.31 0.12
CA TRP A 73 8.94 4.09 0.48
C TRP A 73 8.81 3.16 1.67
N THR A 74 7.68 3.24 2.33
CA THR A 74 7.32 2.34 3.42
C THR A 74 5.83 2.09 3.43
N MET A 75 5.41 1.05 4.15
CA MET A 75 4.02 0.64 4.25
C MET A 75 3.64 0.45 5.71
N ARG A 76 2.48 0.97 6.10
CA ARG A 76 1.89 0.81 7.42
C ARG A 76 0.51 0.17 7.33
N LYS A 77 0.26 -0.82 8.19
CA LYS A 77 -1.05 -1.41 8.41
C LYS A 77 -1.91 -0.47 9.27
N LEU A 78 -3.14 -0.22 8.82
CA LEU A 78 -4.16 0.56 9.50
C LEU A 78 -5.46 -0.23 9.55
N VAL A 79 -6.28 0.04 10.55
CA VAL A 79 -7.59 -0.60 10.71
C VAL A 79 -8.62 0.51 10.65
N LYS A 80 -9.53 0.46 9.66
CA LYS A 80 -10.60 1.44 9.57
C LYS A 80 -11.71 0.99 10.53
N LYS A 81 -11.94 1.75 11.60
CA LYS A 81 -13.19 1.62 12.36
C LYS A 81 -14.30 2.27 11.53
N GLN A 82 -15.36 1.53 11.25
CA GLN A 82 -16.61 2.08 10.70
C GLN A 82 -17.23 3.08 11.67
#